data_AF-A0A2G5L4L2-F1
#
_entry.id   AF-A0A2G5L4L2-F1
#
_cell.length_a   1.000
_cell.length_b   1.000
_cell.length_c   1.000
_cell.angle_alpha   90.00
_cell.angle_beta   90.00
_cell.angle_gamma   90.00
#
_symmetry.space_group_name_H-M   'P 1'
#
loop_
_entity.id
_entity.type
_entity.pdbx_description
1 polymer ?
#
loop_
_entity_poly.entity_id
_entity_poly.type
_entity_poly.pdbx_seq_one_letter_code
_entity_poly.pdbx_strand_id
1 'polypeptide(L)'
;MKKEFFPEEFIQASVENYTFKINRPTNRIYLVLLSCILIFLVILPLVSVDVIESTSGRITSMGKKYTIQAPVTARIVSSRLEENLSVNQGDTLVKFDDRVIISEVDRIRTRKSQLDQYTLDLELLSDPVRVNRLRSDRKHRFGGVSARYPKNRTIGT
;
A
#
# COMPACT_ATOMS: atom_id res chain seq x y z
N MET A 1 -74.26 78.83 -47.52
CA MET A 1 -75.22 78.27 -46.53
C MET A 1 -74.93 76.77 -46.38
N LYS A 2 -74.26 76.36 -45.30
CA LYS A 2 -74.05 74.95 -44.94
C LYS A 2 -75.23 74.52 -44.08
N LYS A 3 -75.96 73.50 -44.54
CA LYS A 3 -77.09 72.91 -43.83
C LYS A 3 -76.56 71.66 -43.13
N GLU A 4 -76.30 71.79 -41.85
CA GLU A 4 -75.88 70.68 -40.98
C GLU A 4 -77.15 69.90 -40.61
N PHE A 5 -77.21 68.63 -41.03
CA PHE A 5 -78.43 67.82 -40.93
C PHE A 5 -78.64 67.16 -39.57
N PHE A 6 -77.71 67.33 -38.62
CA PHE A 6 -77.83 66.77 -37.27
C PHE A 6 -77.21 67.70 -36.22
N PRO A 7 -77.88 67.93 -35.08
CA PRO A 7 -77.34 68.75 -33.98
C PRO A 7 -76.07 68.12 -33.38
N GLU A 8 -75.09 68.95 -32.99
CA GLU A 8 -73.82 68.49 -32.38
C GLU A 8 -74.02 67.61 -31.14
N GLU A 9 -75.14 67.77 -30.44
CA GLU A 9 -75.54 66.99 -29.27
C GLU A 9 -75.68 65.48 -29.58
N PHE A 10 -76.13 65.12 -30.79
CA PHE A 10 -76.27 63.71 -31.20
C PHE A 10 -74.93 63.08 -31.58
N ILE A 11 -73.96 63.89 -32.04
CA ILE A 11 -72.60 63.41 -32.35
C ILE A 11 -71.84 63.10 -31.05
N GLN A 12 -72.07 63.90 -30.01
CA GLN A 12 -71.46 63.68 -28.69
C GLN A 12 -72.11 62.51 -27.94
N ALA A 13 -73.41 62.27 -28.14
CA ALA A 13 -74.16 61.16 -27.55
C ALA A 13 -74.07 59.84 -28.34
N SER A 14 -73.40 59.83 -29.49
CA SER A 14 -73.22 58.63 -30.31
C SER A 14 -72.28 57.62 -29.63
N VAL A 15 -72.69 56.35 -29.63
CA VAL A 15 -71.98 55.20 -29.02
C VAL A 15 -70.53 55.07 -29.54
N GLU A 16 -70.28 55.58 -30.75
CA GLU A 16 -68.98 55.60 -31.40
C GLU A 16 -67.94 56.43 -30.62
N ASN A 17 -68.35 57.58 -30.04
CA ASN A 17 -67.44 58.43 -29.27
C ASN A 17 -67.17 57.85 -27.86
N TYR A 18 -68.14 57.14 -27.28
CA TYR A 18 -67.97 56.42 -26.01
C TYR A 18 -66.98 55.24 -26.15
N THR A 19 -67.09 54.49 -27.24
CA THR A 19 -66.21 53.35 -27.54
C THR A 19 -64.77 53.80 -27.79
N PHE A 20 -64.57 54.96 -28.43
CA PHE A 20 -63.24 55.56 -28.62
C PHE A 20 -62.61 56.06 -27.32
N LYS A 21 -63.43 56.58 -26.38
CA LYS A 21 -62.96 57.05 -25.06
C LYS A 21 -62.57 55.91 -24.12
N ILE A 22 -63.20 54.74 -24.25
CA ILE A 22 -62.91 53.54 -23.44
C ILE A 22 -61.69 52.77 -23.96
N ASN A 23 -61.23 53.04 -25.18
CA ASN A 23 -60.06 52.41 -25.80
C ASN A 23 -58.71 52.93 -25.25
N ARG A 24 -58.65 53.28 -23.96
CA ARG A 24 -57.40 53.65 -23.28
C ARG A 24 -56.56 52.36 -23.16
N PRO A 25 -55.40 52.24 -23.81
CA PRO A 25 -54.57 51.06 -23.65
C PRO A 25 -54.07 51.03 -22.21
N THR A 26 -54.63 50.15 -21.39
CA THR A 26 -54.18 49.91 -20.02
C THR A 26 -52.84 49.16 -20.04
N ASN A 27 -51.79 49.81 -20.56
CA ASN A 27 -50.41 49.31 -20.60
C ASN A 27 -49.86 48.95 -19.23
N ARG A 28 -50.46 49.51 -18.16
CA ARG A 28 -50.11 49.19 -16.77
C ARG A 28 -50.38 47.72 -16.42
N ILE A 29 -51.44 47.10 -16.95
CA ILE A 29 -51.71 45.66 -16.67
C ILE A 29 -50.58 44.79 -17.23
N TYR A 30 -50.14 45.06 -18.46
CA TYR A 30 -49.04 44.30 -19.07
C TYR A 30 -47.72 44.49 -18.29
N LEU A 31 -47.44 45.72 -17.85
CA LEU A 31 -46.24 46.01 -17.07
C LEU A 31 -46.27 45.34 -15.70
N VAL A 32 -47.42 45.34 -15.01
CA VAL A 32 -47.60 44.65 -13.72
C VAL A 32 -47.45 43.14 -13.90
N LEU A 33 -48.09 42.55 -14.90
CA LEU A 33 -47.99 41.12 -15.20
C LEU A 33 -46.55 40.71 -15.50
N LEU A 34 -45.86 41.48 -16.33
CA LEU A 34 -44.46 41.26 -16.71
C LEU A 34 -43.55 41.37 -15.47
N SER A 35 -43.76 42.37 -14.63
CA SER A 35 -42.98 42.56 -13.39
C SER A 35 -43.19 41.40 -12.43
N CYS A 36 -44.41 40.86 -12.33
CA CYS A 36 -44.73 39.73 -11.46
C CYS A 36 -43.95 38.48 -11.87
N ILE A 37 -43.91 38.18 -13.17
CA ILE A 37 -43.11 37.07 -13.72
C ILE A 37 -41.62 37.26 -13.43
N LEU A 38 -41.10 38.47 -13.62
CA LEU A 38 -39.70 38.78 -13.36
C LEU A 38 -39.34 38.57 -11.89
N ILE A 39 -40.21 39.02 -10.98
CA ILE A 39 -40.04 38.86 -9.53
C ILE A 39 -40.05 37.38 -9.14
N PHE A 40 -40.96 36.57 -9.69
CA PHE A 40 -40.98 35.12 -9.46
C PHE A 40 -39.68 34.45 -9.89
N LEU A 41 -39.11 34.85 -11.03
CA LEU A 41 -37.87 34.29 -11.55
C LEU A 41 -36.67 34.63 -10.65
N VAL A 42 -36.67 35.84 -10.08
CA VAL A 42 -35.63 36.29 -9.13
C VAL A 42 -35.79 35.65 -7.76
N ILE A 43 -37.03 35.40 -7.32
CA ILE A 43 -37.32 34.74 -6.04
C ILE A 43 -36.90 33.25 -6.07
N LEU A 44 -36.98 32.60 -7.22
CA LEU A 44 -36.69 31.16 -7.36
C LEU A 44 -35.32 30.74 -6.77
N PRO A 45 -34.18 31.38 -7.12
CA PRO A 45 -32.88 31.04 -6.55
C PRO A 45 -32.69 31.48 -5.09
N LEU A 46 -33.57 32.31 -4.52
CA LEU A 46 -33.48 32.73 -3.12
C LEU A 46 -34.01 31.66 -2.15
N VAL A 47 -34.83 30.72 -2.63
CA VAL A 47 -35.30 29.61 -1.82
C VAL A 47 -34.15 28.61 -1.66
N SER A 48 -33.55 28.60 -0.48
CA SER A 48 -32.58 27.57 -0.09
C SER A 48 -33.29 26.22 -0.05
N VAL A 49 -33.11 25.43 -1.10
CA VAL A 49 -33.50 24.02 -1.10
C VAL A 49 -32.37 23.28 -0.38
N ASP A 50 -32.67 22.71 0.78
CA ASP A 50 -31.75 21.79 1.45
C ASP A 50 -31.62 20.53 0.59
N VAL A 51 -30.54 20.47 -0.18
CA VAL A 51 -30.20 19.28 -0.96
C VAL A 51 -29.54 18.30 -0.01
N ILE A 52 -30.36 17.40 0.56
CA ILE A 52 -29.87 16.30 1.39
C ILE A 52 -29.27 15.26 0.46
N GLU A 53 -27.99 15.43 0.14
CA GLU A 53 -27.21 14.43 -0.59
C GLU A 53 -26.84 13.29 0.36
N SER A 54 -27.59 12.19 0.31
CA SER A 54 -27.23 10.96 1.01
C SER A 54 -26.05 10.30 0.29
N THR A 55 -24.83 10.74 0.62
CA THR A 55 -23.63 10.06 0.13
C THR A 55 -23.47 8.72 0.85
N SER A 56 -23.53 7.63 0.08
CA SER A 56 -23.27 6.29 0.59
C SER A 56 -21.77 6.12 0.78
N GLY A 57 -21.28 6.44 1.97
CA GLY A 57 -19.90 6.17 2.37
C GLY A 57 -19.74 4.73 2.81
N ARG A 58 -18.75 4.01 2.25
CA ARG A 58 -18.37 2.68 2.77
C ARG A 58 -17.34 2.84 3.88
N ILE A 59 -17.71 2.44 5.11
CA ILE A 59 -16.76 2.31 6.21
C ILE A 59 -15.80 1.17 5.86
N THR A 60 -14.55 1.50 5.57
CA THR A 60 -13.45 0.55 5.38
C THR A 60 -12.46 0.70 6.53
N SER A 61 -11.77 -0.38 6.86
CA SER A 61 -10.64 -0.29 7.80
C SER A 61 -9.62 0.73 7.29
N MET A 62 -9.16 1.62 8.17
CA MET A 62 -8.06 2.56 7.87
C MET A 62 -6.75 1.80 7.61
N GLY A 63 -6.62 0.58 8.14
CA GLY A 63 -5.47 -0.29 7.94
C GLY A 63 -5.59 -1.16 6.69
N LYS A 64 -4.45 -1.45 6.06
CA LYS A 64 -4.38 -2.47 5.00
C LYS A 64 -4.67 -3.85 5.62
N LYS A 65 -5.41 -4.69 4.89
CA LYS A 65 -5.55 -6.10 5.23
C LYS A 65 -4.21 -6.80 4.95
N TYR A 66 -3.60 -7.36 5.99
CA TYR A 66 -2.37 -8.14 5.86
C TYR A 66 -2.70 -9.63 6.02
N THR A 67 -2.44 -10.41 4.98
CA THR A 67 -2.48 -11.87 5.07
C THR A 67 -1.13 -12.35 5.57
N ILE A 68 -1.09 -12.87 6.80
CA ILE A 68 0.14 -13.41 7.39
C ILE A 68 0.35 -14.81 6.82
N GLN A 69 1.44 -15.00 6.07
CA GLN A 69 1.83 -16.28 5.50
C GLN A 69 3.15 -16.76 6.11
N ALA A 70 3.23 -18.05 6.43
CA ALA A 70 4.46 -18.63 6.93
C ALA A 70 5.47 -18.80 5.76
N PRO A 71 6.74 -18.43 5.94
CA PRO A 71 7.76 -18.57 4.90
C PRO A 71 8.22 -20.03 4.69
N VAL A 72 7.83 -20.94 5.60
CA VAL A 72 8.23 -22.34 5.59
C VAL A 72 7.03 -23.24 5.85
N THR A 73 6.98 -24.37 5.14
CA THR A 73 6.00 -25.43 5.36
C THR A 73 6.49 -26.33 6.49
N ALA A 74 5.92 -26.16 7.68
CA ALA A 74 6.29 -26.94 8.87
C ALA A 74 5.06 -27.28 9.72
N ARG A 75 5.20 -28.30 10.57
CA ARG A 75 4.15 -28.69 11.52
C ARG A 75 4.02 -27.61 12.60
N ILE A 76 2.78 -27.24 12.94
CA ILE A 76 2.51 -26.29 14.03
C ILE A 76 2.65 -27.01 15.37
N VAL A 77 3.46 -26.45 16.28
CA VAL A 77 3.63 -26.92 17.66
C VAL A 77 2.65 -26.22 18.59
N SER A 78 2.46 -24.91 18.42
CA SER A 78 1.49 -24.14 19.20
C SER A 78 0.95 -22.96 18.41
N SER A 79 -0.33 -22.66 18.58
CA SER A 79 -0.98 -21.45 18.06
C SER A 79 -1.41 -20.56 19.22
N ARG A 80 -1.16 -19.26 19.11
CA ARG A 80 -1.67 -18.22 20.01
C ARG A 80 -2.71 -17.33 19.32
N LEU A 81 -3.27 -17.81 18.22
CA LEU A 81 -4.29 -17.10 17.44
C LEU A 81 -5.66 -17.34 18.05
N GLU A 82 -6.34 -16.25 18.40
CA GLU A 82 -7.74 -16.21 18.83
C GLU A 82 -8.49 -15.18 17.98
N GLU A 83 -9.81 -15.34 17.86
CA GLU A 83 -10.65 -14.39 17.12
C GLU A 83 -10.61 -13.01 17.78
N ASN A 84 -10.50 -11.96 16.95
CA ASN A 84 -10.45 -10.57 17.40
C ASN A 84 -9.26 -10.23 18.32
N LEU A 85 -8.22 -11.07 18.36
CA LEU A 85 -7.01 -10.77 19.10
C LEU A 85 -6.29 -9.55 18.50
N SER A 86 -6.04 -8.54 19.33
CA SER A 86 -5.19 -7.41 18.97
C SER A 86 -3.72 -7.83 19.08
N VAL A 87 -2.96 -7.68 18.00
CA VAL A 87 -1.56 -8.11 17.90
C VAL A 87 -0.69 -6.97 17.43
N ASN A 88 0.52 -6.88 17.97
CA ASN A 88 1.50 -5.86 17.59
C ASN A 88 2.60 -6.45 16.70
N GLN A 89 3.36 -5.57 16.05
CA GLN A 89 4.49 -5.99 15.23
C GLN A 89 5.55 -6.69 16.10
N GLY A 90 5.92 -7.90 15.70
CA GLY A 90 6.93 -8.73 16.39
C GLY A 90 6.34 -9.80 17.31
N ASP A 91 5.02 -9.82 17.51
CA ASP A 91 4.39 -10.85 18.32
C ASP A 91 4.45 -12.23 17.66
N THR A 92 4.70 -13.25 18.47
CA THR A 92 4.74 -14.64 18.01
C THR A 92 3.33 -15.23 18.01
N LEU A 93 2.77 -15.37 16.81
CA LEU A 93 1.41 -15.89 16.62
C LEU A 93 1.38 -17.42 16.58
N VAL A 94 2.36 -18.02 15.93
CA VAL A 94 2.44 -19.47 15.70
C VAL A 94 3.87 -19.92 15.89
N LYS A 95 4.06 -21.06 16.56
CA LYS A 95 5.35 -21.73 16.70
C LYS A 95 5.34 -23.01 15.86
N PHE A 96 6.33 -23.13 14.98
CA PHE A 96 6.53 -24.33 14.15
C PHE A 96 7.51 -25.29 14.81
N ASP A 97 7.46 -26.56 14.40
CA ASP A 97 8.44 -27.59 14.78
C ASP A 97 9.76 -27.27 14.09
N ASP A 98 10.78 -26.98 14.89
CA ASP A 98 12.09 -26.51 14.47
C ASP A 98 13.16 -27.60 14.51
N ARG A 99 12.84 -28.83 14.96
CA ARG A 99 13.82 -29.90 15.19
C ARG A 99 14.70 -30.20 13.97
N VAL A 100 14.08 -30.30 12.79
CA VAL A 100 14.79 -30.58 11.53
C VAL A 100 15.61 -29.38 11.07
N ILE A 101 15.11 -28.17 11.31
CA ILE A 101 15.81 -26.93 10.92
C ILE A 101 17.04 -26.74 11.81
N ILE A 102 16.89 -26.95 13.13
CA ILE A 102 17.99 -26.82 14.10
C ILE A 102 19.09 -27.83 13.79
N SER A 103 18.75 -29.09 13.54
CA SER A 103 19.77 -30.11 13.24
C SER A 103 20.54 -29.79 11.96
N GLU A 104 19.89 -29.27 10.93
CA GLU A 104 20.56 -28.86 9.69
C GLU A 104 21.43 -27.62 9.90
N VAL A 105 20.97 -26.65 10.69
CA VAL A 105 21.76 -25.46 11.06
C VAL A 105 23.02 -25.87 11.82
N ASP A 106 22.90 -26.79 12.78
CA ASP A 106 24.04 -27.27 13.56
C ASP A 106 25.02 -28.06 12.70
N ARG A 107 24.52 -28.85 11.74
CA ARG A 107 25.35 -29.54 10.74
C ARG A 107 26.15 -28.56 9.89
N ILE A 108 25.49 -27.49 9.42
CA ILE A 108 26.14 -26.45 8.62
C ILE A 108 27.19 -25.70 9.45
N ARG A 109 26.88 -25.34 10.70
CA ARG A 109 27.82 -24.66 11.61
C ARG A 109 29.05 -25.52 11.90
N THR A 110 28.85 -26.80 12.15
CA THR A 110 29.94 -27.76 12.40
C THR A 110 30.84 -27.87 11.17
N ARG A 111 30.25 -28.02 9.98
CA ARG A 111 31.01 -28.09 8.73
C ARG A 111 31.78 -26.80 8.47
N LYS A 112 31.19 -25.64 8.73
CA LYS A 112 31.87 -24.35 8.61
C LYS A 112 33.09 -24.28 9.53
N SER A 113 32.92 -24.63 10.80
CA SER A 113 34.01 -24.65 11.78
C SER A 113 35.16 -25.57 11.35
N GLN A 114 34.85 -26.75 10.82
CA GLN A 114 35.87 -27.67 10.30
C GLN A 114 36.62 -27.08 9.10
N LEU A 115 35.89 -26.44 8.17
CA LEU A 115 36.52 -25.78 7.03
C LEU A 115 37.42 -24.63 7.47
N ASP A 116 37.00 -23.83 8.44
CA ASP A 116 37.80 -22.73 9.00
C ASP A 116 39.08 -23.27 9.69
N GLN A 117 39.01 -24.44 10.32
CA GLN A 117 40.21 -25.12 10.86
C GLN A 117 41.13 -25.63 9.76
N TYR A 118 40.59 -26.20 8.69
CA TYR A 118 41.40 -26.67 7.57
C TYR A 118 42.07 -25.53 6.81
N THR A 119 41.39 -24.40 6.61
CA THR A 119 41.99 -23.23 5.98
C THR A 119 43.12 -22.67 6.85
N LEU A 120 42.93 -22.61 8.17
CA LEU A 120 43.96 -22.18 9.10
C LEU A 120 45.18 -23.12 9.10
N ASP A 121 44.96 -24.43 9.04
CA ASP A 121 46.06 -25.41 8.95
C ASP A 121 46.80 -25.30 7.61
N LEU A 122 46.07 -25.15 6.50
CA LEU A 122 46.67 -24.92 5.18
C LEU A 122 47.48 -23.61 5.12
N GLU A 123 46.99 -22.54 5.77
CA GLU A 123 47.72 -21.29 5.92
C GLU A 123 49.02 -21.49 6.72
N LEU A 124 48.96 -22.25 7.82
CA LEU A 124 50.14 -22.59 8.62
C LEU A 124 51.18 -23.41 7.84
N LEU A 125 50.73 -24.36 7.02
CA LEU A 125 51.58 -25.25 6.24
C LEU A 125 52.13 -24.60 4.96
N SER A 126 51.45 -23.59 4.43
CA SER A 126 51.89 -22.86 3.23
C SER A 126 52.90 -21.74 3.54
N ASP A 127 53.05 -21.34 4.81
CA ASP A 127 54.05 -20.36 5.22
C ASP A 127 55.49 -20.94 5.13
N PRO A 128 56.31 -20.48 4.15
CA PRO A 128 57.66 -21.02 3.91
C PRO A 128 58.61 -20.79 5.09
N VAL A 129 58.34 -19.77 5.94
CA VAL A 129 59.18 -19.42 7.10
C VAL A 129 58.99 -20.43 8.24
N ARG A 130 57.81 -21.04 8.37
CA ARG A 130 57.49 -22.03 9.42
C ARG A 130 57.86 -23.45 9.00
N VAL A 131 57.65 -23.82 7.74
CA VAL A 131 58.06 -25.13 7.20
C VAL A 131 59.58 -25.35 7.33
N ASN A 132 60.38 -24.30 7.10
CA ASN A 132 61.83 -24.37 7.24
C ASN A 132 62.28 -24.55 8.71
N ARG A 133 61.54 -24.01 9.69
CA ARG A 133 61.82 -24.24 11.13
C ARG A 133 61.49 -25.67 11.58
N LEU A 134 60.38 -26.24 11.09
CA LEU A 134 60.03 -27.64 11.36
C LEU A 134 61.03 -28.62 10.71
N ARG A 135 61.61 -28.25 9.56
CA ARG A 135 62.68 -29.00 8.90
C ARG A 135 64.03 -28.89 9.63
N SER A 136 64.40 -27.72 10.15
CA SER A 136 65.66 -27.55 10.89
C SER A 136 65.66 -28.29 12.23
N ASP A 137 64.52 -28.31 12.93
CA ASP A 137 64.38 -29.00 14.22
C ASP A 137 64.44 -30.53 14.09
N ARG A 138 63.89 -31.08 12.99
CA ARG A 138 64.00 -32.51 12.67
C ARG A 138 65.43 -32.91 12.28
N LYS A 139 66.19 -32.02 11.61
CA LYS A 139 67.58 -32.28 11.22
C LYS A 139 68.53 -32.34 12.42
N HIS A 140 68.25 -31.59 13.49
CA HIS A 140 69.01 -31.66 14.74
C HIS A 140 68.67 -32.89 15.61
N ARG A 141 67.44 -33.41 15.55
CA ARG A 141 67.06 -34.62 16.33
C ARG A 141 67.40 -35.96 15.65
N PHE A 142 67.64 -35.98 14.33
CA PHE A 142 67.97 -37.20 13.58
C PHE A 142 69.40 -37.23 13.02
N GLY A 143 70.31 -36.40 13.54
CA GLY A 143 71.74 -36.41 13.20
C GLY A 143 72.55 -37.63 13.70
N GLY A 144 71.89 -38.73 14.11
CA GLY A 144 72.54 -39.85 14.79
C GLY A 144 72.00 -41.25 14.48
N VAL A 145 71.25 -41.45 13.39
CA VAL A 145 70.88 -42.82 12.97
C VAL A 145 71.47 -43.09 11.60
N SER A 146 72.78 -43.40 11.59
CA SER A 146 73.40 -44.09 10.48
C SER A 146 72.64 -45.40 10.24
N ALA A 147 72.07 -45.53 9.04
CA ALA A 147 71.45 -46.76 8.56
C ALA A 147 72.47 -47.91 8.64
N ARG A 148 72.35 -48.75 9.68
CA ARG A 148 73.05 -50.02 9.76
C ARG A 148 72.19 -51.05 9.05
N TYR A 149 72.36 -51.16 7.73
CA TYR A 149 71.89 -52.33 6.99
C TYR A 149 72.66 -53.56 7.49
N PRO A 150 71.99 -54.59 8.04
CA PRO A 150 72.66 -55.86 8.26
C PRO A 150 72.88 -56.55 6.91
N LYS A 151 74.17 -56.64 6.59
CA LYS A 151 74.80 -57.51 5.61
C LYS A 151 74.34 -58.96 5.82
N ASN A 152 73.66 -59.48 4.80
CA ASN A 152 73.53 -60.88 4.35
C ASN A 152 74.01 -61.99 5.31
N ARG A 153 73.13 -62.96 5.63
CA ARG A 153 73.55 -64.33 5.99
C ARG A 153 72.84 -65.35 5.11
N THR A 154 73.66 -65.94 4.27
CA THR A 154 73.48 -67.10 3.41
C THR A 154 73.19 -68.39 4.18
N ILE A 155 72.21 -69.15 3.64
CA ILE A 155 72.18 -70.60 3.38
C ILE A 155 72.00 -71.60 4.54
N GLY A 156 71.06 -72.54 4.31
CA GLY A 156 71.13 -73.96 4.66
C GLY A 156 70.42 -74.31 5.97
N THR A 157 69.57 -75.34 6.07
CA THR A 157 69.26 -76.52 5.24
C THR A 157 67.89 -77.03 5.68
#